data_AF-D6ACA9-F1
#
_entry.id   AF-D6ACA9-F1
#
_cell.length_a   1.000
_cell.length_b   1.000
_cell.length_c   1.000
_cell.angle_alpha   90.00
_cell.angle_beta   90.00
_cell.angle_gamma   90.00
#
_symmetry.space_group_name_H-M   'P 1'
#
loop_
_entity.id
_entity.type
_entity.pdbx_description
1 polymer ?
#
loop_
_entity_poly.entity_id
_entity_poly.type
_entity_poly.pdbx_seq_one_letter_code
_entity_poly.pdbx_strand_id
1 'polypeptide(L)'
;MLTQRAQLVAARRAAFEVLLADTGVQRPLWRACFTELDGGEYPNAIAPVCTSDEHDGDDPTVYDCCPDTVIEVESHKLGAYLVELLNADAEAPQLFVPSQRQGGAK
;
A
#
# COMPACT_ATOMS: atom_id res chain seq x y z
N MET A 1 4.35 2.90 28.68
CA MET A 1 4.20 2.35 27.32
C MET A 1 3.85 3.48 26.38
N LEU A 2 4.83 4.02 25.64
CA LEU A 2 4.51 4.75 24.41
C LEU A 2 3.82 3.72 23.51
N THR A 3 2.50 3.89 23.42
CA THR A 3 1.48 2.90 23.08
C THR A 3 1.70 2.34 21.67
N GLN A 4 1.56 1.03 21.47
CA GLN A 4 1.60 0.33 20.16
C GLN A 4 0.96 1.10 18.98
N ARG A 5 -0.12 1.85 19.25
CA ARG A 5 -0.75 2.77 18.29
C ARG A 5 0.18 3.85 17.72
N ALA A 6 1.02 4.46 18.56
CA ALA A 6 1.99 5.47 18.12
C ALA A 6 3.08 4.86 17.23
N GLN A 7 3.51 3.63 17.53
CA GLN A 7 4.44 2.89 16.68
C GLN A 7 3.81 2.55 15.33
N LEU A 8 2.54 2.12 15.30
CA LEU A 8 1.80 1.89 14.06
C LEU A 8 1.68 3.17 13.21
N VAL A 9 1.34 4.30 13.82
CA VAL A 9 1.27 5.59 13.11
C VAL A 9 2.63 5.98 12.53
N ALA A 10 3.72 5.80 13.29
CA ALA A 10 5.06 6.09 12.79
C ALA A 10 5.46 5.18 11.62
N ALA A 11 5.19 3.87 11.72
CA ALA A 11 5.47 2.91 10.66
C ALA A 11 4.70 3.24 9.37
N ARG A 12 3.41 3.56 9.48
CA ARG A 12 2.58 3.98 8.34
C ARG A 12 3.15 5.22 7.66
N ARG A 13 3.53 6.24 8.44
CA ARG A 13 4.16 7.46 7.89
C ARG A 13 5.44 7.17 7.12
N ALA A 14 6.32 6.35 7.68
CA ALA A 14 7.57 5.97 7.02
C ALA A 14 7.30 5.20 5.71
N ALA A 15 6.36 4.26 5.71
CA ALA A 15 5.98 3.54 4.49
C ALA A 15 5.42 4.50 3.42
N PHE A 16 4.60 5.48 3.79
CA PHE A 16 4.06 6.45 2.83
C PHE A 16 5.12 7.30 2.14
N GLU A 17 6.16 7.70 2.85
CA GLU A 17 7.25 8.51 2.26
C GLU A 17 7.96 7.73 1.15
N VAL A 18 8.15 6.43 1.35
CA VAL A 18 8.72 5.53 0.33
C VAL A 18 7.77 5.38 -0.86
N LEU A 19 6.49 5.08 -0.62
CA LEU A 19 5.52 4.81 -1.68
C LEU A 19 5.16 6.04 -2.52
N LEU A 20 5.20 7.23 -1.92
CA LEU A 20 5.00 8.48 -2.65
C LEU A 20 6.20 8.77 -3.56
N ALA A 21 7.42 8.43 -3.14
CA ALA A 21 8.60 8.56 -3.99
C ALA A 21 8.56 7.60 -5.19
N ASP A 22 8.02 6.39 -4.98
CA ASP A 22 7.89 5.35 -6.01
C ASP A 22 6.88 5.73 -7.12
N THR A 23 5.79 6.40 -6.74
CA THR A 23 4.70 6.77 -7.66
C THR A 23 4.74 8.22 -8.13
N GLY A 24 5.54 9.08 -7.49
CA GLY A 24 5.79 10.47 -7.85
C GLY A 24 4.66 11.47 -7.62
N VAL A 25 3.39 11.04 -7.57
CA VAL A 25 2.24 11.97 -7.64
C VAL A 25 1.21 11.74 -6.53
N GLN A 26 0.89 10.49 -6.21
CA GLN A 26 -0.17 10.15 -5.26
C GLN A 26 0.10 8.83 -4.56
N ARG A 27 -0.54 8.61 -3.41
CA ARG A 27 -0.48 7.31 -2.73
C ARG A 27 -1.02 6.23 -3.68
N PRO A 28 -0.28 5.13 -3.93
CA PRO A 28 -0.81 4.08 -4.77
C PRO A 28 -1.97 3.38 -4.07
N LEU A 29 -2.96 3.03 -4.88
CA LEU A 29 -3.79 1.88 -4.58
C LEU A 29 -2.99 0.61 -4.87
N TRP A 30 -3.37 -0.49 -4.23
CA TRP A 30 -2.70 -1.78 -4.29
C TRP A 30 -3.63 -2.82 -4.87
N ARG A 31 -3.03 -3.83 -5.50
CA ARG A 31 -3.71 -5.02 -6.03
C ARG A 31 -2.91 -6.27 -5.70
N ALA A 32 -3.57 -7.41 -5.77
CA ALA A 32 -2.89 -8.70 -5.78
C ALA A 32 -2.28 -8.96 -7.17
N CYS A 33 -1.09 -9.52 -7.21
CA CYS A 33 -0.38 -9.81 -8.47
C CYS A 33 0.37 -11.15 -8.40
N PHE A 34 0.88 -11.57 -9.55
CA PHE A 34 1.80 -12.70 -9.66
C PHE A 34 3.22 -12.19 -9.92
N THR A 35 4.19 -12.64 -9.12
CA THR A 35 5.62 -12.42 -9.43
C THR A 35 6.15 -13.40 -10.45
N GLU A 36 5.52 -14.56 -10.58
CA GLU A 36 5.86 -15.59 -11.56
C GLU A 36 4.60 -16.05 -12.30
N LEU A 37 4.67 -16.15 -13.62
CA LEU A 37 3.61 -16.72 -14.47
C LEU A 37 3.78 -18.25 -14.56
N ASP A 38 3.96 -18.92 -13.42
CA ASP A 38 4.20 -20.36 -13.34
C ASP A 38 2.92 -21.22 -13.40
N GLY A 39 1.76 -20.57 -13.56
CA GLY A 39 0.46 -21.22 -13.54
C GLY A 39 -0.11 -21.41 -12.14
N GLY A 40 0.41 -20.69 -11.14
CA GLY A 40 -0.17 -20.62 -9.80
C GLY A 40 -1.67 -20.33 -9.81
N GLU A 41 -2.43 -21.06 -8.99
CA GLU A 41 -3.89 -20.92 -8.90
C GLU A 41 -4.31 -19.59 -8.26
N TYR A 42 -3.43 -18.97 -7.47
CA TYR A 42 -3.72 -17.76 -6.72
C TYR A 42 -2.54 -16.79 -6.72
N PRO A 43 -2.79 -15.46 -6.67
CA PRO A 43 -1.74 -14.45 -6.55
C PRO A 43 -0.83 -14.72 -5.35
N ASN A 44 0.48 -14.56 -5.58
CA ASN A 44 1.55 -14.79 -4.60
C ASN A 44 2.26 -13.50 -4.17
N ALA A 45 1.75 -12.34 -4.59
CA ALA A 45 2.33 -11.04 -4.27
C ALA A 45 1.28 -9.92 -4.27
N ILE A 46 1.71 -8.73 -3.85
CA ILE A 46 0.96 -7.48 -3.96
C ILE A 46 1.84 -6.39 -4.58
N ALA A 47 1.23 -5.51 -5.36
CA ALA A 47 1.91 -4.39 -6.01
C ALA A 47 0.99 -3.15 -6.14
N PRO A 48 1.56 -1.93 -6.22
CA PRO A 48 0.85 -0.72 -6.59
C PRO A 48 0.16 -0.85 -7.94
N VAL A 49 -1.14 -0.53 -8.00
CA VAL A 49 -1.94 -0.44 -9.23
C VAL A 49 -1.20 0.36 -10.30
N CYS A 50 -1.17 -0.15 -11.53
CA CYS A 50 -0.53 0.51 -12.65
C CYS A 50 -1.16 1.89 -12.87
N THR A 51 -0.34 2.92 -13.09
CA THR A 51 -0.81 4.28 -13.37
C THR A 51 -0.99 4.54 -14.87
N SER A 52 -0.61 3.58 -15.72
CA SER A 52 -0.82 3.65 -17.16
C SER A 52 -2.27 3.32 -17.51
N ASP A 53 -2.92 4.18 -18.31
CA ASP A 53 -4.27 3.94 -18.83
C ASP A 53 -4.33 2.77 -19.83
N GLU A 54 -3.18 2.23 -20.25
CA GLU A 54 -3.09 1.10 -21.20
C GLU A 54 -3.32 -0.26 -20.55
N HIS A 55 -3.26 -0.34 -19.21
CA HIS A 55 -3.44 -1.58 -18.46
C HIS A 55 -4.63 -1.46 -17.51
N ASP A 56 -5.37 -2.56 -17.36
CA ASP A 56 -6.43 -2.62 -16.37
C ASP A 56 -5.82 -2.56 -14.96
N GLY A 57 -6.44 -1.78 -14.07
CA GLY A 57 -5.98 -1.66 -12.69
C GLY A 57 -6.09 -2.96 -11.90
N ASP A 58 -6.97 -3.87 -12.36
CA ASP A 58 -7.15 -5.21 -11.79
C ASP A 58 -6.26 -6.28 -12.47
N ASP A 59 -5.46 -5.91 -13.48
CA ASP A 59 -4.54 -6.84 -14.14
C ASP A 59 -3.49 -7.34 -13.14
N PRO A 60 -3.42 -8.64 -12.83
CA PRO A 60 -2.50 -9.17 -11.84
C PRO A 60 -1.06 -9.26 -12.37
N THR A 61 -0.79 -8.82 -13.59
CA THR A 61 0.55 -8.76 -14.18
C THR A 61 1.28 -7.50 -13.72
N VAL A 62 2.57 -7.63 -13.41
CA VAL A 62 3.46 -6.49 -13.15
C VAL A 62 4.29 -6.24 -14.42
N TYR A 63 4.08 -5.07 -15.03
CA TYR A 63 4.80 -4.61 -16.22
C TYR A 63 5.88 -3.60 -15.85
N ASP A 64 6.81 -3.34 -16.78
CA ASP A 64 7.91 -2.36 -16.61
C ASP A 64 7.42 -0.91 -16.37
N CYS A 65 6.15 -0.61 -16.67
CA CYS A 65 5.54 0.70 -16.40
C CYS A 65 4.84 0.78 -15.03
N CYS A 66 4.78 -0.32 -14.28
CA CYS A 66 4.26 -0.31 -12.92
C CYS A 66 5.27 0.32 -11.96
N PRO A 67 4.82 0.86 -10.81
CA PRO A 67 5.73 1.21 -9.72
C PRO A 67 6.53 -0.02 -9.26
N ASP A 68 7.78 0.19 -8.84
CA ASP A 68 8.77 -0.88 -8.67
C ASP A 68 8.48 -1.76 -7.43
N THR A 69 7.70 -1.25 -6.47
CA THR A 69 7.46 -1.97 -5.22
C THR A 69 6.59 -3.21 -5.44
N VAL A 70 7.20 -4.40 -5.29
CA VAL A 70 6.47 -5.68 -5.26
C VAL A 70 6.79 -6.43 -3.98
N ILE A 71 5.76 -6.94 -3.30
CA ILE A 71 5.89 -7.66 -2.04
C ILE A 71 5.33 -9.07 -2.21
N GLU A 72 6.19 -10.07 -2.12
CA GLU A 72 5.79 -11.48 -2.10
C GLU A 72 5.03 -11.82 -0.81
N VAL A 73 3.95 -12.57 -0.98
CA VAL A 73 3.10 -13.06 0.10
C VAL A 73 2.74 -14.52 -0.19
N GLU A 74 3.24 -15.44 0.63
CA GLU A 74 3.00 -16.88 0.47
C GLU A 74 1.52 -17.31 0.62
N SER A 75 0.65 -16.39 1.04
CA SER A 75 -0.77 -16.63 1.25
C SER A 75 -1.61 -15.58 0.55
N HIS A 76 -2.34 -15.99 -0.48
CA HIS A 76 -3.26 -15.12 -1.24
C HIS A 76 -4.29 -14.42 -0.33
N LYS A 77 -4.70 -15.06 0.77
CA LYS A 77 -5.64 -14.45 1.74
C LYS A 77 -4.98 -13.35 2.55
N LEU A 78 -3.71 -13.54 2.95
CA LEU A 78 -2.96 -12.48 3.62
C LEU A 78 -2.65 -11.35 2.64
N GLY A 79 -2.31 -11.66 1.39
CA GLY A 79 -2.13 -10.68 0.32
C GLY A 79 -3.37 -9.81 0.14
N ALA A 80 -4.56 -10.42 -0.02
CA ALA A 80 -5.82 -9.70 -0.14
C ALA A 80 -6.12 -8.81 1.09
N TYR A 81 -5.88 -9.32 2.31
CA TYR A 81 -6.04 -8.52 3.53
C TYR A 81 -5.09 -7.31 3.56
N LEU A 82 -3.83 -7.48 3.14
CA LEU A 82 -2.84 -6.40 3.11
C LEU A 82 -3.20 -5.34 2.06
N VAL A 83 -3.72 -5.75 0.90
CA VAL A 83 -4.24 -4.83 -0.13
C VAL A 83 -5.32 -3.93 0.46
N GLU A 84 -6.35 -4.51 1.08
CA GLU A 84 -7.44 -3.75 1.71
C GLU A 84 -6.92 -2.79 2.79
N LEU A 85 -5.96 -3.25 3.61
CA LEU A 85 -5.37 -2.43 4.66
C LEU A 85 -4.61 -1.21 4.10
N LEU A 86 -3.81 -1.42 3.05
CA LEU A 86 -3.02 -0.36 2.41
C LEU A 86 -3.92 0.62 1.63
N ASN A 87 -4.98 0.12 0.98
CA ASN A 87 -5.95 0.96 0.28
C ASN A 87 -6.77 1.83 1.25
N ALA A 88 -7.22 1.26 2.37
CA ALA A 88 -7.85 2.05 3.43
C ALA A 88 -6.91 3.13 3.99
N ASP A 89 -5.61 2.81 4.09
CA ASP A 89 -4.59 3.75 4.50
C ASP A 89 -4.31 4.84 3.43
N ALA A 90 -4.51 4.56 2.14
CA ALA A 90 -4.42 5.55 1.07
C ALA A 90 -5.62 6.52 1.09
N GLU A 91 -6.83 6.03 1.37
CA GLU A 91 -8.08 6.81 1.42
C GLU A 91 -8.23 7.69 2.66
N ALA A 92 -7.58 7.32 3.77
CA ALA A 92 -7.70 8.02 5.05
C ALA A 92 -6.37 8.60 5.60
N PRO A 93 -5.64 9.44 4.82
CA PRO A 93 -4.34 10.02 5.19
C PRO A 93 -4.34 10.78 6.52
N GLN A 94 -5.49 11.34 6.90
CA GLN A 94 -5.69 12.09 8.13
C GLN A 94 -5.54 11.25 9.41
N LEU A 95 -5.66 9.92 9.32
CA LEU A 95 -5.53 9.03 10.48
C LEU A 95 -4.08 8.89 10.98
N PHE A 96 -3.12 9.46 10.23
CA PHE A 96 -1.68 9.34 10.51
C PHE A 96 -1.07 10.64 11.06
N VAL A 97 -1.87 11.69 11.22
CA VAL A 97 -1.45 12.91 11.89
C VAL A 97 -1.64 12.71 13.40
N PRO A 98 -0.63 12.98 14.24
CA PRO A 98 -0.84 13.01 15.68
C PRO A 98 -1.99 13.99 15.97
N SER A 99 -3.01 13.56 16.72
CA SER A 99 -4.05 14.46 17.22
C SER A 99 -3.33 15.65 17.87
N GLN A 100 -3.39 16.82 17.23
CA GLN A 100 -3.09 18.05 17.93
C GLN A 100 -4.14 18.10 19.03
N ARG A 101 -3.71 17.91 20.28
CA ARG A 101 -4.57 18.22 21.41
C ARG A 101 -5.05 19.64 21.17
N GLN A 102 -6.35 19.83 21.05
CA GLN A 102 -6.96 21.14 21.23
C GLN A 102 -6.62 21.57 22.66
N GLY A 103 -5.50 22.27 22.80
CA GLY A 103 -5.04 22.92 24.01
C GLY A 103 -4.85 24.38 23.66
N GLY A 104 -5.96 25.03 23.32
CA GLY A 104 -6.02 26.47 23.09
C GLY A 104 -5.59 27.21 24.34
N ALA A 105 -4.86 28.29 24.10
CA ALA A 105 -4.49 29.34 25.03
C ALA A 105 -5.67 29.80 25.91
N LYS A 106 -5.53 29.68 27.24
CA LYS A 106 -5.18 30.77 28.17
C LYS A 106 -5.29 30.27 29.61
#